data_AF-A0A1B6MAB0-F1
#
_entry.id   AF-A0A1B6MAB0-F1
#
_cell.length_a   1.000
_cell.length_b   1.000
_cell.length_c   1.000
_cell.angle_alpha   90.00
_cell.angle_beta   90.00
_cell.angle_gamma   90.00
#
_symmetry.space_group_name_H-M   'P 1'
#
loop_
_entity.id
_entity.type
_entity.pdbx_description
1 polymer ?
#
loop_
_entity_poly.entity_id
_entity_poly.type
_entity_poly.pdbx_seq_one_letter_code
_entity_poly.pdbx_strand_id
1 'polypeptide(L)'
;MSWYTSLISTHPVVILVAVAVFSVSCIIISLTTIKLPNFSDPQMGFEARGTVIADRLTAWQNLLEATRTSGSLTTNPLGDIALSAHHQVYHSPKILLSKTKEDFANRITNSRSTTNLNEISSAVDIHHHVPNNITVVVVDDGLHNHSNQANKNAWEELLHWKKNPKNYEEDIFEEIEEHFHDDHDHLSEDGYFCGSGPGLDFSRVVISVEGDDDLMSERALKQMCRLEQYLTSGPLFANVCENVRRGQCCQPWSLPNYVAMLHNRSSCFEITEADVIETRELIENCSHFYYSLHLMPDMINKEVPHVCRRHNAIYNLMHYILDVSFMPPKVNESGPLRNTIMFLPMARSTAILEYYHALEEKKLREGNIYISAIDFGLKNALFDESLIHDTWLIAMGALFVLGCMWLYTGSLFITLMTIVAIAFSLGIAYFIYSLILELHFFPFMNVLASIVAVGIGADDAFILCKVWQCTKAENCNLTLNRLVQI
;
A
#
# COMPACT_ATOMS: atom_id res chain seq x y z
N MET A 1 50.53 26.74 -11.04
CA MET A 1 50.91 25.87 -9.91
C MET A 1 51.55 26.66 -8.75
N SER A 2 52.59 27.49 -8.94
CA SER A 2 53.27 28.18 -7.80
C SER A 2 52.37 29.12 -6.99
N TRP A 3 51.34 29.72 -7.62
CA TRP A 3 50.36 30.55 -6.90
C TRP A 3 49.52 29.73 -5.91
N TYR A 4 49.04 28.56 -6.32
CA TYR A 4 48.24 27.65 -5.48
C TYR A 4 49.06 27.17 -4.26
N THR A 5 50.31 26.79 -4.50
CA THR A 5 51.20 26.29 -3.43
C THR A 5 51.60 27.40 -2.48
N SER A 6 51.82 28.62 -2.98
CA SER A 6 52.03 29.81 -2.16
C SER A 6 50.81 30.16 -1.33
N LEU A 7 49.59 30.01 -1.86
CA LEU A 7 48.36 30.32 -1.14
C LEU A 7 48.12 29.37 0.04
N ILE A 8 48.31 28.05 -0.18
CA ILE A 8 48.15 27.03 0.87
C ILE A 8 49.17 27.20 1.99
N SER A 9 50.41 27.52 1.64
CA SER A 9 51.50 27.65 2.62
C SER A 9 51.46 28.96 3.41
N THR A 10 50.96 30.05 2.83
CA THR A 10 50.93 31.37 3.48
C THR A 10 49.64 31.64 4.27
N HIS A 11 48.49 31.15 3.79
CA HIS A 11 47.18 31.45 4.40
C HIS A 11 46.28 30.21 4.62
N PRO A 12 46.76 29.14 5.28
CA PRO A 12 45.98 27.90 5.45
C PRO A 12 44.69 28.09 6.26
N VAL A 13 44.73 28.94 7.29
CA VAL A 13 43.56 29.19 8.17
C VAL A 13 42.44 29.92 7.41
N VAL A 14 42.79 30.87 6.54
CA VAL A 14 41.81 31.61 5.74
C VAL A 14 41.06 30.66 4.79
N ILE A 15 41.78 29.73 4.16
CA ILE A 15 41.19 28.72 3.28
C ILE A 15 40.27 27.80 4.08
N LEU A 16 40.72 27.29 5.22
CA LEU A 16 39.90 26.41 6.07
C LEU A 16 38.59 27.08 6.51
N VAL A 17 38.65 28.34 6.96
CA VAL A 17 37.45 29.09 7.35
C VAL A 17 36.54 29.33 6.15
N ALA A 18 37.08 29.71 5.00
CA ALA A 18 36.28 29.94 3.80
C ALA A 18 35.54 28.66 3.34
N VAL A 19 36.24 27.52 3.31
CA VAL A 19 35.65 26.22 2.97
C VAL A 19 34.60 25.81 4.01
N ALA A 20 34.89 25.97 5.30
CA ALA A 20 33.94 25.63 6.35
C ALA A 20 32.65 26.46 6.26
N VAL A 21 32.77 27.79 6.09
CA VAL A 21 31.61 28.68 5.94
C VAL A 21 30.78 28.29 4.72
N PHE A 22 31.43 28.03 3.59
CA PHE A 22 30.75 27.59 2.37
C PHE A 22 30.00 26.26 2.59
N SER A 23 30.68 25.22 3.05
CA SER A 23 30.09 23.89 3.26
C SER A 23 28.94 23.92 4.26
N VAL A 24 29.13 24.61 5.40
CA VAL A 24 28.09 24.73 6.44
C VAL A 24 26.88 25.48 5.89
N SER A 25 27.08 26.54 5.11
CA SER A 25 25.97 27.26 4.48
C SER A 25 25.17 26.37 3.52
N CYS A 26 25.83 25.58 2.67
CA CYS A 26 25.17 24.62 1.78
C CYS A 26 24.34 23.60 2.55
N ILE A 27 24.89 23.03 3.62
CA ILE A 27 24.20 22.02 4.45
C ILE A 27 22.97 22.64 5.13
N ILE A 28 23.12 23.80 5.78
CA ILE A 28 22.01 24.46 6.47
C ILE A 28 20.90 24.83 5.49
N ILE A 29 21.24 25.40 4.32
CA ILE A 29 20.25 25.76 3.31
C ILE A 29 19.50 24.50 2.84
N SER A 30 20.21 23.41 2.55
CA SER A 30 19.58 22.17 2.09
C SER A 30 18.64 21.56 3.16
N LEU A 31 19.07 21.49 4.43
CA LEU A 31 18.26 20.93 5.52
C LEU A 31 17.06 21.80 5.93
N THR A 32 17.10 23.11 5.68
CA THR A 32 16.01 24.03 6.04
C THR A 32 14.98 24.22 4.93
N THR A 33 15.40 24.10 3.67
CA THR A 33 14.51 24.31 2.51
C THR A 33 13.76 23.05 2.11
N ILE A 34 14.34 21.87 2.34
CA ILE A 34 13.83 20.59 1.86
C ILE A 34 13.41 19.71 3.03
N LYS A 35 12.27 19.03 2.86
CA LYS A 35 11.83 18.01 3.81
C LYS A 35 12.78 16.82 3.76
N LEU A 36 13.08 16.24 4.91
CA LEU A 36 13.90 15.03 4.99
C LEU A 36 13.32 13.92 4.09
N PRO A 37 14.18 13.11 3.44
CA PRO A 37 13.73 12.07 2.54
C PRO A 37 12.91 11.02 3.29
N ASN A 38 11.88 10.49 2.62
CA ASN A 38 11.03 9.43 3.15
C ASN A 38 11.29 8.13 2.37
N PHE A 39 11.48 7.02 3.09
CA PHE A 39 11.73 5.68 2.54
C PHE A 39 10.56 4.69 2.74
N SER A 40 9.35 5.18 3.05
CA SER A 40 8.17 4.33 3.31
C SER A 40 7.85 3.30 2.21
N ASP A 41 8.22 3.57 0.96
CA ASP A 41 8.10 2.60 -0.13
C ASP A 41 9.47 2.40 -0.83
N PRO A 42 10.14 1.26 -0.60
CA PRO A 42 11.44 0.98 -1.19
C PRO A 42 11.39 0.68 -2.69
N GLN A 43 10.20 0.42 -3.27
CA GLN A 43 10.04 0.15 -4.71
C GLN A 43 9.81 1.41 -5.54
N MET A 44 9.73 2.58 -4.89
CA MET A 44 9.64 3.85 -5.59
C MET A 44 10.87 4.07 -6.47
N GLY A 45 10.63 4.51 -7.71
CA GLY A 45 11.69 4.81 -8.67
C GLY A 45 12.18 3.65 -9.53
N PHE A 46 11.59 2.45 -9.42
CA PHE A 46 11.90 1.30 -10.28
C PHE A 46 11.09 1.24 -11.58
N GLU A 47 10.39 2.32 -11.94
CA GLU A 47 9.67 2.45 -13.21
C GLU A 47 10.63 2.88 -14.34
N ALA A 48 10.65 2.15 -15.45
CA ALA A 48 11.47 2.46 -16.63
C ALA A 48 10.87 3.60 -17.48
N ARG A 49 10.77 4.80 -16.91
CA ARG A 49 10.20 6.00 -17.56
C ARG A 49 10.93 6.35 -18.86
N GLY A 50 10.20 6.88 -19.83
CA GLY A 50 10.72 7.23 -21.16
C GLY A 50 10.82 6.05 -22.13
N THR A 51 10.34 4.87 -21.75
CA THR A 51 10.15 3.75 -22.68
C THR A 51 8.73 3.77 -23.25
N VAL A 52 8.55 3.22 -24.45
CA VAL A 52 7.21 3.13 -25.08
C VAL A 52 6.19 2.39 -24.20
N ILE A 53 6.65 1.40 -23.43
CA ILE A 53 5.80 0.66 -22.49
C ILE A 53 5.41 1.54 -21.30
N ALA A 54 6.36 2.27 -20.71
CA ALA A 54 6.08 3.17 -19.60
C ALA A 54 5.13 4.30 -20.03
N ASP A 55 5.34 4.90 -21.20
CA ASP A 55 4.45 5.97 -21.69
C ASP A 55 3.01 5.48 -21.87
N ARG A 56 2.83 4.25 -22.39
CA ARG A 56 1.51 3.62 -22.50
C ARG A 56 0.90 3.34 -21.13
N LEU A 57 1.69 2.82 -20.19
CA LEU A 57 1.24 2.53 -18.82
C LEU A 57 0.84 3.80 -18.08
N THR A 58 1.65 4.87 -18.17
CA THR A 58 1.37 6.17 -17.57
C THR A 58 0.15 6.83 -18.20
N ALA A 59 0.01 6.78 -19.54
CA ALA A 59 -1.19 7.27 -20.21
C ALA A 59 -2.45 6.52 -19.77
N TRP A 60 -2.35 5.20 -19.60
CA TRP A 60 -3.42 4.36 -19.10
C TRP A 60 -3.80 4.70 -17.65
N GLN A 61 -2.82 4.85 -16.75
CA GLN A 61 -3.05 5.27 -15.37
C GLN A 61 -3.69 6.66 -15.30
N ASN A 62 -3.21 7.62 -16.09
CA ASN A 62 -3.80 8.96 -16.16
C ASN A 62 -5.23 8.93 -16.71
N LEU A 63 -5.53 8.02 -17.65
CA LEU A 63 -6.89 7.83 -18.14
C LEU A 63 -7.80 7.31 -17.03
N LEU A 64 -7.37 6.29 -16.28
CA LEU A 64 -8.10 5.77 -15.12
C LEU A 64 -8.31 6.82 -14.03
N GLU A 65 -7.33 7.70 -13.81
CA GLU A 65 -7.47 8.82 -12.88
C GLU A 65 -8.48 9.86 -13.39
N ALA A 66 -8.42 10.18 -14.68
CA ALA A 66 -9.30 11.14 -15.31
C ALA A 66 -10.76 10.65 -15.44
N THR A 67 -10.99 9.33 -15.40
CA THR A 67 -12.33 8.71 -15.41
C THR A 67 -12.93 8.49 -14.02
N ARG A 68 -12.22 8.86 -12.94
CA ARG A 68 -12.78 8.86 -11.58
C ARG A 68 -13.96 9.82 -11.48
N THR A 69 -14.77 9.66 -10.43
CA THR A 69 -15.97 10.49 -10.19
C THR A 69 -15.69 11.99 -10.11
N SER A 70 -14.49 12.39 -9.67
CA SER A 70 -14.01 13.77 -9.65
C SER A 70 -13.24 14.18 -10.92
N GLY A 71 -13.05 13.25 -11.84
CA GLY A 71 -12.29 13.43 -13.08
C GLY A 71 -13.10 14.14 -14.16
N SER A 72 -12.41 14.62 -15.20
CA SER A 72 -13.03 15.33 -16.31
C SER A 72 -13.68 14.40 -17.33
N LEU A 73 -13.40 13.10 -17.27
CA LEU A 73 -13.93 12.10 -18.20
C LEU A 73 -14.99 11.28 -17.46
N THR A 74 -16.14 11.08 -18.10
CA THR A 74 -17.16 10.19 -17.59
C THR A 74 -17.18 8.89 -18.39
N THR A 75 -17.29 7.77 -17.70
CA THR A 75 -17.53 6.46 -18.33
C THR A 75 -19.00 6.30 -18.72
N ASN A 76 -19.92 7.01 -18.06
CA ASN A 76 -21.35 6.99 -18.32
C ASN A 76 -21.87 8.42 -18.60
N PRO A 77 -22.25 8.74 -19.85
CA PRO A 77 -22.74 10.07 -20.19
C PRO A 77 -24.01 10.48 -19.44
N LEU A 78 -24.78 9.54 -18.88
CA LEU A 78 -25.96 9.84 -18.06
C LEU A 78 -25.61 10.17 -16.60
N GLY A 79 -24.49 9.67 -16.08
CA GLY A 79 -24.03 9.98 -14.70
C GLY A 79 -23.68 11.46 -14.54
N ASP A 80 -23.16 12.08 -15.60
CA ASP A 80 -22.77 13.49 -15.63
C ASP A 80 -24.00 14.43 -15.63
N ILE A 81 -25.14 13.97 -16.16
CA ILE A 81 -26.41 14.71 -16.14
C ILE A 81 -26.97 14.81 -14.72
N ALA A 82 -26.75 13.79 -13.88
CA ALA A 82 -27.12 13.82 -12.47
C ALA A 82 -26.18 14.72 -11.64
N LEU A 83 -24.87 14.70 -11.92
CA LEU A 83 -23.88 15.52 -11.21
C LEU A 83 -23.99 17.02 -11.57
N SER A 84 -24.27 17.33 -12.85
CA SER A 84 -24.50 18.71 -13.31
C SER A 84 -25.78 19.34 -12.77
N ALA A 85 -26.80 18.54 -12.44
CA ALA A 85 -27.98 19.02 -11.72
C ALA A 85 -27.66 19.42 -10.27
N HIS A 86 -26.77 18.69 -9.58
CA HIS A 86 -26.34 19.05 -8.23
C HIS A 86 -25.38 20.26 -8.19
N HIS A 87 -24.54 20.45 -9.21
CA HIS A 87 -23.62 21.58 -9.24
C HIS A 87 -24.29 22.93 -9.55
N GLN A 88 -25.50 22.93 -10.13
CA GLN A 88 -26.33 24.14 -10.29
C GLN A 88 -26.95 24.63 -8.96
N VAL A 89 -27.08 23.77 -7.95
CA VAL A 89 -27.67 24.16 -6.66
C VAL A 89 -26.67 24.92 -5.78
N TYR A 90 -25.36 24.67 -5.92
CA TYR A 90 -24.33 25.28 -5.06
C TYR A 90 -23.74 26.62 -5.55
N HIS A 91 -24.12 27.09 -6.74
CA HIS A 91 -23.80 28.43 -7.22
C HIS A 91 -25.06 29.29 -7.43
N SER A 92 -25.87 29.45 -6.37
CA SER A 92 -26.69 30.66 -6.27
C SER A 92 -25.76 31.85 -5.99
N PRO A 93 -25.77 32.91 -6.82
CA PRO A 93 -25.10 34.15 -6.47
C PRO A 93 -25.74 34.67 -5.18
N LYS A 94 -24.92 35.05 -4.20
CA LYS A 94 -25.36 35.75 -2.99
C LYS A 94 -26.10 37.02 -3.42
N ILE A 95 -27.43 36.95 -3.48
CA ILE A 95 -28.27 38.13 -3.61
C ILE A 95 -28.10 38.90 -2.30
N LEU A 96 -27.32 39.96 -2.38
CA LEU A 96 -27.11 40.93 -1.33
C LEU A 96 -28.45 41.65 -1.12
N LEU A 97 -29.23 41.16 -0.15
CA LEU A 97 -30.54 41.71 0.18
C LEU A 97 -30.33 43.04 0.93
N SER A 98 -30.12 44.12 0.16
CA SER A 98 -30.16 45.47 0.70
C SER A 98 -31.60 45.82 1.06
N LYS A 99 -31.87 45.94 2.36
CA LYS A 99 -33.07 46.57 2.90
C LYS A 99 -33.31 47.92 2.22
N THR A 100 -34.44 48.10 1.56
CA THR A 100 -35.16 49.38 1.53
C THR A 100 -36.58 49.20 1.00
N LYS A 101 -37.54 49.36 1.92
CA LYS A 101 -38.85 50.05 1.80
C LYS A 101 -39.75 49.68 0.61
N GLU A 102 -40.88 49.02 0.84
CA GLU A 102 -42.15 49.71 1.19
C GLU A 102 -42.25 51.09 0.52
N ASP A 103 -42.73 51.12 -0.73
CA ASP A 103 -43.64 52.15 -1.27
C ASP A 103 -43.68 52.04 -2.81
N PHE A 104 -44.50 51.12 -3.35
CA PHE A 104 -45.08 51.33 -4.68
C PHE A 104 -46.39 50.56 -4.89
N ALA A 105 -47.20 50.44 -3.85
CA ALA A 105 -48.63 50.23 -4.01
C ALA A 105 -49.28 51.61 -4.03
N ASN A 106 -49.36 52.22 -5.21
CA ASN A 106 -50.38 53.19 -5.62
C ASN A 106 -49.91 53.95 -6.87
N ARG A 107 -50.29 53.46 -8.06
CA ARG A 107 -50.86 54.30 -9.13
C ARG A 107 -51.25 53.48 -10.36
N ILE A 108 -52.55 53.53 -10.66
CA ILE A 108 -53.18 53.53 -11.99
C ILE A 108 -53.36 52.13 -12.60
N THR A 109 -54.46 51.41 -12.34
CA THR A 109 -55.78 51.58 -12.99
C THR A 109 -56.01 52.88 -13.77
N ASN A 110 -55.86 52.84 -15.10
CA ASN A 110 -56.79 53.41 -16.07
C ASN A 110 -56.33 53.23 -17.53
N SER A 111 -57.31 52.93 -18.38
CA SER A 111 -57.45 53.28 -19.80
C SER A 111 -56.47 52.77 -20.87
N ARG A 112 -57.04 51.91 -21.74
CA ARG A 112 -57.21 52.05 -23.21
C ARG A 112 -56.01 52.40 -24.12
N SER A 113 -55.95 51.59 -25.19
CA SER A 113 -55.70 51.91 -26.60
C SER A 113 -54.27 52.25 -27.10
N THR A 114 -53.83 51.35 -27.99
CA THR A 114 -53.24 51.58 -29.33
C THR A 114 -51.84 52.21 -29.47
N THR A 115 -51.14 51.60 -30.44
CA THR A 115 -50.11 52.11 -31.37
C THR A 115 -48.65 52.16 -30.92
N ASN A 116 -47.91 51.20 -31.49
CA ASN A 116 -46.64 51.31 -32.21
C ASN A 116 -45.57 52.28 -31.68
N LEU A 117 -44.42 51.72 -31.34
CA LEU A 117 -43.15 52.18 -31.90
C LEU A 117 -42.12 51.05 -31.92
N ASN A 118 -41.58 50.86 -33.11
CA ASN A 118 -40.50 49.95 -33.45
C ASN A 118 -39.17 50.40 -32.84
N GLU A 119 -38.22 49.46 -32.90
CA GLU A 119 -36.78 49.57 -32.62
C GLU A 119 -36.46 49.48 -31.11
N ILE A 120 -35.64 48.54 -30.65
CA ILE A 120 -34.26 48.31 -31.08
C ILE A 120 -33.81 46.86 -30.77
N SER A 121 -33.11 46.29 -31.76
CA SER A 121 -32.09 45.23 -31.76
C SER A 121 -32.44 43.81 -31.31
N SER A 122 -32.74 43.03 -32.34
CA SER A 122 -32.68 41.59 -32.53
C SER A 122 -31.32 40.95 -32.21
N ALA A 123 -31.34 39.73 -31.66
CA ALA A 123 -30.45 38.61 -32.05
C ALA A 123 -31.01 37.29 -31.46
N VAL A 124 -31.81 36.55 -32.22
CA VAL A 124 -31.46 35.36 -33.04
C VAL A 124 -31.82 34.06 -32.30
N ASP A 125 -32.87 33.43 -32.84
CA ASP A 125 -33.36 32.08 -32.58
C ASP A 125 -32.26 31.01 -32.68
N ILE A 126 -32.31 30.00 -31.81
CA ILE A 126 -31.68 28.70 -32.09
C ILE A 126 -32.74 27.61 -31.96
N HIS A 127 -33.00 27.01 -33.12
CA HIS A 127 -33.88 25.88 -33.37
C HIS A 127 -33.64 24.69 -32.42
N HIS A 128 -34.74 24.15 -31.86
CA HIS A 128 -34.77 22.77 -31.37
C HIS A 128 -34.68 21.80 -32.56
N HIS A 129 -33.54 21.15 -32.72
CA HIS A 129 -33.43 19.89 -33.46
C HIS A 129 -33.31 18.74 -32.46
N VAL A 130 -34.31 17.87 -32.44
CA VAL A 130 -34.26 16.57 -31.78
C VAL A 130 -33.56 15.60 -32.74
N PRO A 131 -32.39 15.01 -32.42
CA PRO A 131 -31.86 13.89 -33.17
C PRO A 131 -32.44 12.60 -32.60
N ASN A 132 -33.20 11.89 -33.44
CA ASN A 132 -33.61 10.52 -33.20
C ASN A 132 -32.43 9.56 -33.40
N ASN A 133 -32.41 8.51 -32.56
CA ASN A 133 -31.66 7.25 -32.68
C ASN A 133 -30.12 7.33 -32.71
N ILE A 134 -29.51 7.32 -31.53
CA ILE A 134 -28.13 6.85 -31.35
C ILE A 134 -28.19 5.36 -31.02
N THR A 135 -27.80 4.51 -31.97
CA THR A 135 -27.49 3.11 -31.70
C THR A 135 -26.14 3.04 -30.99
N VAL A 136 -26.15 2.77 -29.68
CA VAL A 136 -24.93 2.55 -28.90
C VAL A 136 -24.48 1.11 -29.12
N VAL A 137 -23.33 0.94 -29.78
CA VAL A 137 -22.62 -0.35 -29.84
C VAL A 137 -21.72 -0.41 -28.61
N VAL A 138 -22.05 -1.29 -27.67
CA VAL A 138 -21.23 -1.59 -26.49
C VAL A 138 -20.12 -2.54 -26.91
N VAL A 139 -18.87 -2.09 -26.82
CA VAL A 139 -17.69 -2.96 -26.87
C VAL A 139 -17.31 -3.23 -25.41
N ASP A 140 -17.43 -4.49 -25.02
CA ASP A 140 -17.19 -4.98 -23.66
C ASP A 140 -15.71 -5.38 -23.55
N ASP A 141 -14.91 -4.57 -22.86
CA ASP A 141 -13.55 -4.96 -22.47
C ASP A 141 -13.59 -5.53 -21.05
N GLY A 142 -13.56 -6.86 -20.99
CA GLY A 142 -13.64 -7.62 -19.75
C GLY A 142 -12.37 -7.48 -18.91
N LEU A 143 -12.51 -6.82 -17.76
CA LEU A 143 -11.80 -7.19 -16.53
C LEU A 143 -12.46 -6.46 -15.34
N HIS A 144 -13.53 -7.03 -14.79
CA HIS A 144 -13.95 -6.95 -13.38
C HIS A 144 -15.29 -7.67 -13.27
N ASN A 145 -15.25 -8.93 -12.83
CA ASN A 145 -16.45 -9.73 -12.64
C ASN A 145 -16.92 -9.57 -11.18
N HIS A 146 -17.69 -8.52 -10.92
CA HIS A 146 -18.55 -8.43 -9.73
C HIS A 146 -20.02 -8.39 -10.20
N SER A 147 -20.77 -9.41 -9.79
CA SER A 147 -22.23 -9.45 -9.61
C SER A 147 -23.10 -8.56 -10.51
N ASN A 148 -23.37 -9.04 -11.73
CA ASN A 148 -24.27 -8.44 -12.71
C ASN A 148 -25.78 -8.62 -12.44
N GLN A 149 -26.21 -8.66 -11.18
CA GLN A 149 -27.65 -8.75 -10.82
C GLN A 149 -28.20 -7.51 -10.10
N ALA A 150 -27.34 -6.67 -9.51
CA ALA A 150 -27.77 -5.40 -8.91
C ALA A 150 -28.06 -4.30 -9.94
N ASN A 151 -27.44 -4.35 -11.13
CA ASN A 151 -27.54 -3.27 -12.09
C ASN A 151 -28.90 -3.16 -12.79
N LYS A 152 -29.67 -4.25 -12.96
CA LYS A 152 -30.98 -4.16 -13.63
C LYS A 152 -32.00 -3.32 -12.85
N ASN A 153 -31.93 -3.36 -11.53
CA ASN A 153 -32.90 -2.68 -10.66
C ASN A 153 -32.57 -1.19 -10.52
N ALA A 154 -31.28 -0.85 -10.49
CA ALA A 154 -30.80 0.53 -10.45
C ALA A 154 -31.24 1.34 -11.70
N TRP A 155 -31.32 0.70 -12.88
CA TRP A 155 -31.79 1.35 -14.11
C TRP A 155 -33.28 1.68 -14.07
N GLU A 156 -34.11 0.81 -13.49
CA GLU A 156 -35.54 1.06 -13.32
C GLU A 156 -35.80 2.16 -12.27
N GLU A 157 -35.01 2.19 -11.20
CA GLU A 157 -35.05 3.25 -10.18
C GLU A 157 -34.64 4.62 -10.74
N LEU A 158 -33.53 4.70 -11.50
CA LEU A 158 -33.08 5.95 -12.11
C LEU A 158 -34.07 6.50 -13.17
N LEU A 159 -34.77 5.61 -13.89
CA LEU A 159 -35.87 6.00 -14.79
C LEU A 159 -37.09 6.51 -14.01
N HIS A 160 -37.32 6.00 -12.80
CA HIS A 160 -38.38 6.46 -11.90
C HIS A 160 -38.08 7.85 -11.34
N TRP A 161 -36.82 8.13 -10.97
CA TRP A 161 -36.35 9.43 -10.50
C TRP A 161 -36.60 10.56 -11.51
N LYS A 162 -36.46 10.27 -12.81
CA LYS A 162 -36.74 11.25 -13.88
C LYS A 162 -38.23 11.61 -14.00
N LYS A 163 -39.14 10.75 -13.51
CA LYS A 163 -40.60 10.93 -13.69
C LYS A 163 -41.29 11.73 -12.58
N ASN A 164 -40.71 11.85 -11.37
CA ASN A 164 -41.38 12.53 -10.26
C ASN A 164 -40.38 13.20 -9.28
N PRO A 165 -39.96 14.45 -9.53
CA PRO A 165 -38.93 15.11 -8.71
C PRO A 165 -39.46 15.80 -7.44
N LYS A 166 -40.74 15.67 -7.07
CA LYS A 166 -41.37 16.52 -6.04
C LYS A 166 -41.77 15.85 -4.72
N ASN A 167 -41.58 14.54 -4.57
CA ASN A 167 -42.15 13.80 -3.42
C ASN A 167 -41.12 13.08 -2.53
N TYR A 168 -39.82 13.28 -2.71
CA TYR A 168 -38.78 12.46 -2.03
C TYR A 168 -37.72 13.28 -1.30
N GLU A 169 -37.93 14.58 -1.11
CA GLU A 169 -36.96 15.46 -0.44
C GLU A 169 -37.11 15.44 1.10
N GLU A 170 -38.19 14.85 1.63
CA GLU A 170 -38.49 14.79 3.08
C GLU A 170 -38.10 13.44 3.71
N ASP A 171 -38.09 12.33 2.95
CA ASP A 171 -37.79 10.98 3.48
C ASP A 171 -36.28 10.69 3.63
N ILE A 172 -35.41 11.41 2.91
CA ILE A 172 -33.96 11.13 2.87
C ILE A 172 -33.25 11.56 4.18
N PHE A 173 -33.83 12.49 4.94
CA PHE A 173 -33.18 13.01 6.15
C PHE A 173 -33.50 12.22 7.44
N GLU A 174 -34.57 11.44 7.49
CA GLU A 174 -34.87 10.57 8.65
C GLU A 174 -34.10 9.24 8.59
N GLU A 175 -33.79 8.69 7.41
CA GLU A 175 -33.05 7.42 7.26
C GLU A 175 -31.54 7.52 7.58
N ILE A 176 -30.96 8.73 7.61
CA ILE A 176 -29.51 8.91 7.83
C ILE A 176 -29.14 8.93 9.32
N GLU A 177 -30.08 9.21 10.23
CA GLU A 177 -29.81 9.28 11.68
C GLU A 177 -29.98 7.95 12.43
N GLU A 178 -30.70 6.96 11.88
CA GLU A 178 -30.91 5.66 12.56
C GLU A 178 -29.80 4.62 12.35
N HIS A 179 -28.93 4.78 11.35
CA HIS A 179 -27.96 3.73 10.96
C HIS A 179 -26.66 3.66 11.79
N PHE A 180 -26.50 4.45 12.86
CA PHE A 180 -25.26 4.45 13.66
C PHE A 180 -25.23 3.46 14.84
N HIS A 181 -26.30 2.70 15.08
CA HIS A 181 -26.41 1.82 16.24
C HIS A 181 -27.08 0.46 15.96
N ASP A 182 -26.59 -0.29 14.97
CA ASP A 182 -26.99 -1.70 14.85
C ASP A 182 -25.82 -2.66 15.11
N ASP A 183 -25.99 -3.47 16.16
CA ASP A 183 -25.24 -4.69 16.47
C ASP A 183 -25.61 -5.75 15.40
N HIS A 184 -25.15 -5.58 14.16
CA HIS A 184 -25.36 -6.58 13.12
C HIS A 184 -24.42 -7.77 13.33
N ASP A 185 -24.98 -8.98 13.26
CA ASP A 185 -24.21 -10.23 13.34
C ASP A 185 -23.46 -10.42 12.01
N HIS A 186 -22.13 -10.35 12.04
CA HIS A 186 -21.27 -10.49 10.85
C HIS A 186 -20.99 -11.95 10.46
N LEU A 187 -21.76 -12.90 11.01
CA LEU A 187 -21.67 -14.31 10.72
C LEU A 187 -22.16 -14.61 9.30
N SER A 188 -21.43 -15.48 8.60
CA SER A 188 -21.83 -15.89 7.25
C SER A 188 -23.02 -16.86 7.30
N GLU A 189 -23.60 -17.16 6.12
CA GLU A 189 -24.72 -18.11 5.98
C GLU A 189 -24.40 -19.51 6.54
N ASP A 190 -23.13 -19.86 6.72
CA ASP A 190 -22.69 -21.11 7.32
C ASP A 190 -22.84 -21.17 8.86
N GLY A 191 -23.03 -20.03 9.52
CA GLY A 191 -23.12 -19.96 10.97
C GLY A 191 -21.80 -20.24 11.72
N TYR A 192 -20.66 -20.30 11.02
CA TYR A 192 -19.36 -20.68 11.60
C TYR A 192 -18.28 -19.62 11.37
N PHE A 193 -18.13 -19.14 10.13
CA PHE A 193 -17.14 -18.12 9.77
C PHE A 193 -17.78 -16.73 9.63
N CYS A 194 -16.96 -15.68 9.70
CA CYS A 194 -17.37 -14.33 9.34
C CYS A 194 -17.23 -14.08 7.85
N GLY A 195 -18.06 -13.19 7.31
CA GLY A 195 -17.95 -12.73 5.93
C GLY A 195 -18.07 -13.83 4.86
N SER A 196 -17.71 -13.52 3.62
CA SER A 196 -17.92 -14.41 2.46
C SER A 196 -16.80 -15.45 2.24
N GLY A 197 -15.78 -15.53 3.12
CA GLY A 197 -14.67 -16.47 3.03
C GLY A 197 -13.28 -15.82 3.09
N PRO A 198 -12.20 -16.61 2.99
CA PRO A 198 -10.83 -16.11 3.05
C PRO A 198 -10.51 -15.25 1.82
N GLY A 199 -10.01 -14.04 2.06
CA GLY A 199 -9.64 -13.05 1.05
C GLY A 199 -8.15 -12.68 1.08
N LEU A 200 -7.68 -12.02 0.01
CA LEU A 200 -6.30 -11.52 -0.09
C LEU A 200 -5.96 -10.39 0.88
N ASP A 201 -7.00 -9.76 1.44
CA ASP A 201 -6.89 -8.64 2.38
C ASP A 201 -6.67 -9.12 3.82
N PHE A 202 -6.87 -10.41 4.10
CA PHE A 202 -6.65 -10.99 5.43
C PHE A 202 -5.22 -11.48 5.61
N SER A 203 -4.75 -11.34 6.84
CA SER A 203 -3.44 -11.82 7.27
C SER A 203 -3.41 -13.34 7.26
N ARG A 204 -2.28 -13.92 6.86
CA ARG A 204 -2.16 -15.37 6.71
C ARG A 204 -0.81 -15.89 7.18
N VAL A 205 -0.84 -17.14 7.63
CA VAL A 205 0.34 -17.88 8.08
C VAL A 205 0.40 -19.22 7.37
N VAL A 206 1.61 -19.68 7.08
CA VAL A 206 1.87 -20.99 6.48
C VAL A 206 2.36 -21.92 7.58
N ILE A 207 1.67 -23.03 7.74
CA ILE A 207 2.00 -24.08 8.69
C ILE A 207 2.63 -25.22 7.90
N SER A 208 3.80 -25.66 8.37
CA SER A 208 4.56 -26.75 7.76
C SER A 208 4.86 -27.81 8.81
N VAL A 209 5.03 -29.04 8.35
CA VAL A 209 5.43 -30.18 9.18
C VAL A 209 6.90 -30.53 8.97
N GLU A 210 7.59 -30.89 10.05
CA GLU A 210 8.96 -31.39 10.01
C GLU A 210 8.96 -32.92 9.78
N GLY A 211 9.60 -33.39 8.71
CA GLY A 211 9.70 -34.81 8.35
C GLY A 211 8.74 -35.24 7.24
N ASP A 212 8.25 -36.49 7.34
CA ASP A 212 7.34 -37.13 6.38
C ASP A 212 5.91 -37.33 6.96
N ASP A 213 5.60 -36.65 8.07
CA ASP A 213 4.27 -36.66 8.67
C ASP A 213 3.24 -35.94 7.76
N ASP A 214 1.96 -36.31 7.88
CA ASP A 214 0.86 -35.71 7.12
C ASP A 214 0.04 -34.74 8.00
N LEU A 215 -0.10 -33.49 7.55
CA LEU A 215 -0.92 -32.48 8.21
C LEU A 215 -2.41 -32.83 8.18
N MET A 216 -2.86 -33.65 7.23
CA MET A 216 -4.24 -34.13 7.12
C MET A 216 -4.44 -35.41 7.98
N SER A 217 -4.04 -35.31 9.26
CA SER A 217 -4.18 -36.34 10.30
C SER A 217 -4.83 -35.75 11.57
N GLU A 218 -5.56 -36.56 12.35
CA GLU A 218 -6.25 -36.08 13.57
C GLU A 218 -5.27 -35.39 14.54
N ARG A 219 -4.09 -35.98 14.73
CA ARG A 219 -3.06 -35.43 15.61
C ARG A 219 -2.57 -34.07 15.13
N ALA A 220 -2.27 -33.93 13.83
CA ALA A 220 -1.79 -32.68 13.27
C ALA A 220 -2.87 -31.59 13.31
N LEU A 221 -4.13 -31.92 13.02
CA LEU A 221 -5.26 -30.97 13.13
C LEU A 221 -5.45 -30.47 14.56
N LYS A 222 -5.34 -31.34 15.57
CA LYS A 222 -5.38 -30.92 16.98
C LYS A 222 -4.17 -30.06 17.37
N GLN A 223 -2.99 -30.31 16.82
CA GLN A 223 -1.82 -29.44 17.03
C GLN A 223 -2.01 -28.08 16.37
N MET A 224 -2.56 -28.04 15.15
CA MET A 224 -2.90 -26.79 14.45
C MET A 224 -3.94 -25.99 15.23
N CYS A 225 -4.95 -26.65 15.79
CA CYS A 225 -5.95 -26.03 16.67
C CYS A 225 -5.34 -25.39 17.94
N ARG A 226 -4.31 -26.02 18.55
CA ARG A 226 -3.57 -25.41 19.67
C ARG A 226 -2.75 -24.20 19.24
N LEU A 227 -2.08 -24.30 18.09
CA LEU A 227 -1.31 -23.21 17.52
C LEU A 227 -2.23 -22.03 17.16
N GLU A 228 -3.41 -22.31 16.62
CA GLU A 228 -4.46 -21.34 16.34
C GLU A 228 -4.92 -20.63 17.62
N GLN A 229 -5.22 -21.39 18.68
CA GLN A 229 -5.56 -20.82 19.98
C GLN A 229 -4.43 -19.94 20.52
N TYR A 230 -3.18 -20.33 20.31
CA TYR A 230 -2.03 -19.53 20.72
C TYR A 230 -1.92 -18.19 19.96
N LEU A 231 -2.16 -18.20 18.65
CA LEU A 231 -2.14 -17.00 17.80
C LEU A 231 -3.28 -16.05 18.11
N THR A 232 -4.47 -16.58 18.36
CA THR A 232 -5.68 -15.81 18.66
C THR A 232 -5.75 -15.42 20.14
N SER A 233 -4.95 -16.05 21.02
CA SER A 233 -4.86 -15.68 22.42
C SER A 233 -4.02 -14.40 22.61
N GLY A 234 -4.69 -13.32 23.01
CA GLY A 234 -4.00 -12.13 23.49
C GLY A 234 -4.81 -10.85 23.34
N PRO A 235 -4.52 -9.83 24.16
CA PRO A 235 -5.20 -8.54 24.07
C PRO A 235 -4.85 -7.79 22.77
N LEU A 236 -3.62 -7.94 22.27
CA LEU A 236 -3.19 -7.32 21.00
C LEU A 236 -3.96 -7.89 19.80
N PHE A 237 -4.22 -9.20 19.80
CA PHE A 237 -5.03 -9.82 18.76
C PHE A 237 -6.49 -9.37 18.86
N ALA A 238 -7.06 -9.33 20.07
CA ALA A 238 -8.44 -8.90 20.31
C ALA A 238 -8.73 -7.46 19.85
N ASN A 239 -7.71 -6.59 19.83
CA ASN A 239 -7.85 -5.21 19.36
C ASN A 239 -7.87 -5.08 17.83
N VAL A 240 -7.31 -6.05 17.10
CA VAL A 240 -7.13 -5.99 15.64
C VAL A 240 -7.98 -7.01 14.89
N CYS A 241 -8.56 -7.99 15.60
CA CYS A 241 -9.42 -8.99 15.01
C CYS A 241 -10.73 -8.38 14.49
N GLU A 242 -11.27 -8.97 13.42
CA GLU A 242 -12.64 -8.76 12.99
C GLU A 242 -13.59 -9.40 14.02
N ASN A 243 -14.64 -8.66 14.37
CA ASN A 243 -15.57 -9.04 15.41
C ASN A 243 -16.88 -9.54 14.79
N VAL A 244 -17.38 -10.67 15.29
CA VAL A 244 -18.75 -11.16 15.01
C VAL A 244 -19.75 -10.21 15.67
N ARG A 245 -19.49 -9.87 16.94
CA ARG A 245 -20.21 -8.92 17.81
C ARG A 245 -19.18 -8.22 18.70
N ARG A 246 -19.50 -7.08 19.30
CA ARG A 246 -18.56 -6.29 20.14
C ARG A 246 -17.79 -7.18 21.14
N GLY A 247 -16.48 -7.37 20.89
CA GLY A 247 -15.58 -8.11 21.76
C GLY A 247 -15.49 -9.63 21.52
N GLN A 248 -16.16 -10.17 20.51
CA GLN A 248 -16.04 -11.57 20.10
C GLN A 248 -15.39 -11.66 18.70
N CYS A 249 -14.12 -12.06 18.67
CA CYS A 249 -13.39 -12.27 17.42
C CYS A 249 -13.99 -13.42 16.59
N CYS A 250 -13.92 -13.27 15.28
CA CYS A 250 -14.23 -14.32 14.32
C CYS A 250 -13.29 -15.52 14.47
N GLN A 251 -13.75 -16.70 14.04
CA GLN A 251 -12.90 -17.88 13.92
C GLN A 251 -12.01 -17.74 12.68
N PRO A 252 -10.72 -18.11 12.74
CA PRO A 252 -9.83 -18.06 11.59
C PRO A 252 -10.18 -19.17 10.58
N TRP A 253 -10.03 -18.87 9.29
CA TRP A 253 -10.20 -19.86 8.24
C TRP A 253 -8.96 -20.76 8.19
N SER A 254 -9.08 -21.91 8.83
CA SER A 254 -8.02 -22.91 8.96
C SER A 254 -8.54 -24.29 8.54
N LEU A 255 -7.63 -25.18 8.12
CA LEU A 255 -7.97 -26.56 7.81
C LEU A 255 -8.79 -27.26 8.92
N PRO A 256 -8.38 -27.23 10.20
CA PRO A 256 -9.17 -27.87 11.26
C PRO A 256 -10.55 -27.22 11.45
N ASN A 257 -10.70 -25.91 11.28
CA ASN A 257 -12.00 -25.26 11.38
C ASN A 257 -12.94 -25.62 10.23
N TYR A 258 -12.44 -25.79 9.01
CA TYR A 258 -13.24 -26.31 7.90
C TYR A 258 -13.69 -27.76 8.13
N VAL A 259 -12.80 -28.61 8.66
CA VAL A 259 -13.15 -30.00 9.03
C VAL A 259 -14.22 -30.01 10.12
N ALA A 260 -14.06 -29.18 11.16
CA ALA A 260 -15.04 -29.03 12.23
C ALA A 260 -16.41 -28.58 11.69
N MET A 261 -16.43 -27.55 10.84
CA MET A 261 -17.65 -27.02 10.24
C MET A 261 -18.38 -28.05 9.35
N LEU A 262 -17.66 -28.78 8.50
CA LEU A 262 -18.25 -29.81 7.62
C LEU A 262 -18.99 -30.90 8.39
N HIS A 263 -18.49 -31.24 9.58
CA HIS A 263 -19.04 -32.25 10.48
C HIS A 263 -19.89 -31.69 11.62
N ASN A 264 -20.25 -30.40 11.54
CA ASN A 264 -21.08 -29.69 12.51
C ASN A 264 -20.55 -29.78 13.96
N ARG A 265 -19.21 -29.76 14.11
CA ARG A 265 -18.50 -29.65 15.39
C ARG A 265 -18.39 -28.18 15.78
N SER A 266 -18.43 -27.91 17.08
CA SER A 266 -18.36 -26.54 17.59
C SER A 266 -16.92 -26.02 17.71
N SER A 267 -15.96 -26.93 17.86
CA SER A 267 -14.56 -26.61 18.07
C SER A 267 -13.65 -27.59 17.34
N CYS A 268 -12.50 -27.10 16.87
CA CYS A 268 -11.46 -27.91 16.26
C CYS A 268 -10.86 -28.99 17.20
N PHE A 269 -11.08 -28.91 18.52
CA PHE A 269 -10.64 -29.95 19.45
C PHE A 269 -11.52 -31.22 19.43
N GLU A 270 -12.75 -31.10 18.94
CA GLU A 270 -13.73 -32.20 18.88
C GLU A 270 -13.59 -33.09 17.64
N ILE A 271 -12.62 -32.79 16.77
CA ILE A 271 -12.36 -33.54 15.54
C ILE A 271 -11.90 -34.97 15.86
N THR A 272 -12.48 -35.93 15.17
CA THR A 272 -12.15 -37.36 15.24
C THR A 272 -11.47 -37.86 13.97
N GLU A 273 -10.74 -38.97 14.04
CA GLU A 273 -10.10 -39.59 12.85
C GLU A 273 -11.08 -39.89 11.72
N ALA A 274 -12.32 -40.28 12.04
CA ALA A 274 -13.37 -40.51 11.05
C ALA A 274 -13.73 -39.22 10.28
N ASP A 275 -13.86 -38.09 10.98
CA ASP A 275 -14.16 -36.79 10.37
C ASP A 275 -13.05 -36.40 9.34
N VAL A 276 -11.79 -36.72 9.64
CA VAL A 276 -10.64 -36.44 8.76
C VAL A 276 -10.67 -37.31 7.50
N ILE A 277 -10.94 -38.61 7.65
CA ILE A 277 -11.01 -39.56 6.52
C ILE A 277 -12.18 -39.19 5.60
N GLU A 278 -13.37 -38.94 6.16
CA GLU A 278 -14.54 -38.54 5.38
C GLU A 278 -14.31 -37.22 4.63
N THR A 279 -13.61 -36.26 5.25
CA THR A 279 -13.26 -35.00 4.58
C THR A 279 -12.27 -35.22 3.44
N ARG A 280 -11.28 -36.10 3.61
CA ARG A 280 -10.33 -36.47 2.54
C ARG A 280 -11.05 -37.09 1.35
N GLU A 281 -11.92 -38.07 1.59
CA GLU A 281 -12.71 -38.72 0.54
C GLU A 281 -13.64 -37.70 -0.17
N LEU A 282 -14.21 -36.76 0.58
CA LEU A 282 -15.04 -35.71 0.01
C LEU A 282 -14.24 -34.80 -0.92
N ILE A 283 -13.03 -34.40 -0.54
CA ILE A 283 -12.13 -33.60 -1.38
C ILE A 283 -11.76 -34.36 -2.66
N GLU A 284 -11.39 -35.64 -2.54
CA GLU A 284 -11.03 -36.49 -3.68
C GLU A 284 -12.20 -36.62 -4.67
N ASN A 285 -13.41 -36.89 -4.17
CA ASN A 285 -14.62 -37.02 -4.99
C ASN A 285 -15.03 -35.71 -5.68
N CYS A 286 -14.80 -34.56 -5.04
CA CYS A 286 -15.16 -33.25 -5.56
C CYS A 286 -14.07 -32.60 -6.42
N SER A 287 -12.83 -33.11 -6.37
CA SER A 287 -11.65 -32.54 -7.02
C SER A 287 -11.81 -32.33 -8.53
N HIS A 288 -12.45 -33.29 -9.23
CA HIS A 288 -12.67 -33.21 -10.67
C HIS A 288 -13.53 -31.99 -11.06
N PHE A 289 -14.53 -31.64 -10.24
CA PHE A 289 -15.39 -30.47 -10.49
C PHE A 289 -14.64 -29.15 -10.28
N TYR A 290 -13.63 -29.13 -9.40
CA TYR A 290 -12.75 -27.97 -9.20
C TYR A 290 -11.84 -27.74 -10.40
N TYR A 291 -11.10 -28.76 -10.87
CA TYR A 291 -10.19 -28.60 -12.01
C TYR A 291 -10.90 -28.35 -13.34
N SER A 292 -12.13 -28.85 -13.47
CA SER A 292 -12.97 -28.58 -14.64
C SER A 292 -13.67 -27.21 -14.59
N LEU A 293 -13.44 -26.40 -13.54
CA LEU A 293 -14.00 -25.07 -13.33
C LEU A 293 -15.54 -25.04 -13.18
N HIS A 294 -16.16 -26.17 -12.84
CA HIS A 294 -17.60 -26.24 -12.56
C HIS A 294 -17.92 -25.89 -11.10
N LEU A 295 -16.94 -26.03 -10.20
CA LEU A 295 -17.03 -25.63 -8.78
C LEU A 295 -16.47 -24.21 -8.62
N MET A 296 -17.35 -23.21 -8.67
CA MET A 296 -17.05 -21.79 -8.47
C MET A 296 -17.89 -21.23 -7.31
N PRO A 297 -17.41 -20.21 -6.59
CA PRO A 297 -18.21 -19.52 -5.56
C PRO A 297 -19.40 -18.82 -6.21
N ASP A 298 -20.53 -18.80 -5.50
CA ASP A 298 -21.76 -18.04 -5.82
C ASP A 298 -22.50 -18.42 -7.11
N MET A 299 -22.00 -19.40 -7.87
CA MET A 299 -22.65 -19.92 -9.09
C MET A 299 -23.22 -21.32 -8.88
N ILE A 300 -24.55 -21.43 -8.97
CA ILE A 300 -25.26 -22.69 -8.82
C ILE A 300 -25.17 -23.49 -10.13
N ASN A 301 -24.12 -24.29 -10.29
CA ASN A 301 -24.10 -25.29 -11.34
C ASN A 301 -24.80 -26.57 -10.89
N LYS A 302 -25.83 -27.01 -11.64
CA LYS A 302 -26.62 -28.22 -11.36
C LYS A 302 -25.82 -29.51 -11.57
N GLU A 303 -24.72 -29.45 -12.33
CA GLU A 303 -23.85 -30.60 -12.60
C GLU A 303 -23.01 -31.00 -11.38
N VAL A 304 -22.82 -30.08 -10.42
CA VAL A 304 -22.02 -30.32 -9.23
C VAL A 304 -22.93 -30.80 -8.08
N PRO A 305 -22.61 -31.95 -7.44
CA PRO A 305 -23.34 -32.46 -6.29
C PRO A 305 -23.48 -31.42 -5.17
N HIS A 306 -24.64 -31.37 -4.51
CA HIS A 306 -24.89 -30.43 -3.42
C HIS A 306 -23.85 -30.56 -2.28
N VAL A 307 -23.36 -31.78 -2.02
CA VAL A 307 -22.34 -32.04 -0.99
C VAL A 307 -21.04 -31.27 -1.28
N CYS A 308 -20.62 -31.17 -2.54
CA CYS A 308 -19.41 -30.43 -2.93
C CYS A 308 -19.59 -28.91 -2.90
N ARG A 309 -20.83 -28.42 -3.02
CA ARG A 309 -21.16 -26.97 -3.00
C ARG A 309 -21.51 -26.45 -1.62
N ARG A 310 -21.68 -27.33 -0.64
CA ARG A 310 -22.12 -26.98 0.70
C ARG A 310 -21.14 -25.99 1.35
N HIS A 311 -21.66 -24.81 1.75
CA HIS A 311 -20.91 -23.72 2.39
C HIS A 311 -19.64 -23.28 1.64
N ASN A 312 -19.55 -23.53 0.31
CA ASN A 312 -18.33 -23.32 -0.48
C ASN A 312 -17.05 -23.93 0.13
N ALA A 313 -17.18 -24.88 1.05
CA ALA A 313 -16.07 -25.35 1.90
C ALA A 313 -14.97 -26.04 1.09
N ILE A 314 -15.36 -26.93 0.15
CA ILE A 314 -14.40 -27.64 -0.71
C ILE A 314 -13.68 -26.68 -1.65
N TYR A 315 -14.38 -25.68 -2.19
CA TYR A 315 -13.77 -24.65 -3.01
C TYR A 315 -12.71 -23.88 -2.20
N ASN A 316 -13.07 -23.41 -1.00
CA ASN A 316 -12.15 -22.65 -0.16
C ASN A 316 -10.94 -23.48 0.28
N LEU A 317 -11.16 -24.76 0.64
CA LEU A 317 -10.09 -25.68 1.00
C LEU A 317 -9.10 -25.85 -0.15
N MET A 318 -9.58 -26.17 -1.36
CA MET A 318 -8.73 -26.44 -2.52
C MET A 318 -8.08 -25.19 -3.11
N HIS A 319 -8.74 -24.03 -3.02
CA HIS A 319 -8.26 -22.81 -3.63
C HIS A 319 -7.32 -22.01 -2.72
N TYR A 320 -7.57 -22.00 -1.41
CA TYR A 320 -6.86 -21.11 -0.46
C TYR A 320 -6.04 -21.84 0.61
N ILE A 321 -6.49 -23.00 1.10
CA ILE A 321 -5.95 -23.60 2.34
C ILE A 321 -4.96 -24.75 2.08
N LEU A 322 -5.29 -25.62 1.13
CA LEU A 322 -4.51 -26.81 0.80
C LEU A 322 -3.43 -26.48 -0.23
N ASP A 323 -2.28 -27.13 -0.10
CA ASP A 323 -1.20 -27.03 -1.08
C ASP A 323 -1.59 -27.75 -2.38
N VAL A 324 -1.13 -27.23 -3.52
CA VAL A 324 -1.34 -27.82 -4.85
C VAL A 324 -0.74 -29.23 -4.94
N SER A 325 0.28 -29.52 -4.12
CA SER A 325 0.90 -30.84 -4.03
C SER A 325 -0.01 -31.91 -3.41
N PHE A 326 -0.99 -31.52 -2.59
CA PHE A 326 -1.91 -32.43 -1.92
C PHE A 326 -2.86 -33.12 -2.90
N MET A 327 -3.38 -32.36 -3.87
CA MET A 327 -4.22 -32.88 -4.93
C MET A 327 -3.71 -32.34 -6.27
N PRO A 328 -2.94 -33.12 -7.05
CA PRO A 328 -2.51 -32.69 -8.37
C PRO A 328 -3.59 -33.04 -9.42
N PRO A 329 -3.76 -32.22 -10.49
CA PRO A 329 -4.87 -32.34 -11.44
C PRO A 329 -4.89 -33.64 -12.28
N LYS A 330 -3.84 -34.47 -12.19
CA LYS A 330 -3.65 -35.68 -13.01
C LYS A 330 -3.77 -36.98 -12.22
N VAL A 331 -3.91 -36.90 -10.90
CA VAL A 331 -3.99 -38.06 -9.99
C VAL A 331 -5.31 -37.95 -9.25
N ASN A 332 -6.08 -39.05 -9.22
CA ASN A 332 -7.37 -39.10 -8.52
C ASN A 332 -7.22 -39.47 -7.04
N GLU A 333 -6.01 -39.37 -6.49
CA GLU A 333 -5.65 -39.78 -5.14
C GLU A 333 -4.93 -38.62 -4.44
N SER A 334 -5.27 -38.38 -3.18
CA SER A 334 -4.59 -37.38 -2.36
C SER A 334 -3.18 -37.82 -1.95
N GLY A 335 -2.24 -36.88 -2.01
CA GLY A 335 -0.90 -37.03 -1.44
C GLY A 335 -0.84 -36.67 0.05
N PRO A 336 0.33 -36.77 0.68
CA PRO A 336 0.54 -36.26 2.03
C PRO A 336 0.56 -34.71 2.02
N LEU A 337 -0.17 -34.08 2.93
CA LEU A 337 -0.21 -32.63 3.08
C LEU A 337 0.99 -32.16 3.91
N ARG A 338 1.96 -31.51 3.27
CA ARG A 338 3.16 -30.99 3.95
C ARG A 338 3.02 -29.56 4.45
N ASN A 339 2.27 -28.74 3.71
CA ASN A 339 2.06 -27.33 3.98
C ASN A 339 0.57 -26.99 3.90
N THR A 340 0.11 -26.10 4.76
CA THR A 340 -1.25 -25.54 4.70
C THR A 340 -1.24 -24.08 5.12
N ILE A 341 -2.20 -23.31 4.63
CA ILE A 341 -2.35 -21.89 4.95
C ILE A 341 -3.51 -21.72 5.94
N MET A 342 -3.31 -20.87 6.93
CA MET A 342 -4.34 -20.40 7.85
C MET A 342 -4.52 -18.90 7.68
N PHE A 343 -5.75 -18.45 7.45
CA PHE A 343 -6.10 -17.04 7.42
C PHE A 343 -6.62 -16.60 8.78
N LEU A 344 -6.00 -15.55 9.32
CA LEU A 344 -6.42 -14.92 10.56
C LEU A 344 -7.44 -13.82 10.23
N PRO A 345 -8.48 -13.63 11.05
CA PRO A 345 -9.52 -12.62 10.85
C PRO A 345 -8.99 -11.23 11.23
N MET A 346 -7.96 -10.76 10.54
CA MET A 346 -7.30 -9.49 10.77
C MET A 346 -6.77 -8.96 9.43
N ALA A 347 -7.08 -7.70 9.12
CA ALA A 347 -6.75 -7.09 7.83
C ALA A 347 -5.26 -6.79 7.70
N ARG A 348 -4.64 -7.09 6.55
CA ARG A 348 -3.23 -6.81 6.26
C ARG A 348 -2.96 -5.31 6.32
N SER A 349 -2.28 -4.86 7.37
CA SER A 349 -2.12 -3.44 7.66
C SER A 349 -0.94 -3.18 8.59
N THR A 350 -0.40 -1.97 8.55
CA THR A 350 0.62 -1.48 9.49
C THR A 350 0.14 -1.42 10.94
N ALA A 351 -1.19 -1.45 11.17
CA ALA A 351 -1.77 -1.51 12.52
C ALA A 351 -1.41 -2.79 13.30
N ILE A 352 -0.99 -3.86 12.61
CA ILE A 352 -0.64 -5.15 13.20
C ILE A 352 0.82 -5.17 13.72
N LEU A 353 1.61 -4.13 13.48
CA LEU A 353 3.05 -4.13 13.77
C LEU A 353 3.37 -4.52 15.23
N GLU A 354 2.62 -4.00 16.20
CA GLU A 354 2.81 -4.35 17.62
C GLU A 354 2.53 -5.83 17.91
N TYR A 355 1.50 -6.40 17.26
CA TYR A 355 1.21 -7.83 17.37
C TYR A 355 2.31 -8.69 16.76
N TYR A 356 2.89 -8.26 15.63
CA TYR A 356 4.01 -8.95 15.00
C TYR A 356 5.24 -8.99 15.91
N HIS A 357 5.61 -7.85 16.52
CA HIS A 357 6.72 -7.79 17.48
C HIS A 357 6.49 -8.71 18.68
N ALA A 358 5.27 -8.74 19.23
CA ALA A 358 4.91 -9.66 20.30
C ALA A 358 4.91 -11.15 19.88
N LEU A 359 4.81 -11.42 18.57
CA LEU A 359 4.86 -12.76 17.98
C LEU A 359 6.30 -13.22 17.73
N GLU A 360 7.21 -12.32 17.40
CA GLU A 360 8.63 -12.62 17.16
C GLU A 360 9.34 -13.14 18.41
N GLU A 361 8.96 -12.65 19.60
CA GLU A 361 9.49 -13.13 20.88
C GLU A 361 9.02 -14.56 21.24
N LYS A 362 8.01 -15.08 20.54
CA LYS A 362 7.34 -16.34 20.87
C LYS A 362 7.84 -17.51 20.03
N LYS A 363 7.74 -18.72 20.60
CA LYS A 363 8.05 -19.96 19.87
C LYS A 363 6.85 -20.36 19.00
N LEU A 364 6.96 -20.15 17.69
CA LEU A 364 5.92 -20.48 16.71
C LEU A 364 5.96 -21.96 16.27
N ARG A 365 6.01 -22.86 17.25
CA ARG A 365 6.16 -24.30 17.03
C ARG A 365 5.39 -25.09 18.08
N GLU A 366 4.62 -26.08 17.64
CA GLU A 366 3.88 -27.02 18.49
C GLU A 366 4.17 -28.45 18.03
N GLY A 367 5.02 -29.17 18.76
CA GLY A 367 5.44 -30.53 18.38
C GLY A 367 6.20 -30.58 17.03
N ASN A 368 5.64 -31.29 16.05
CA ASN A 368 6.23 -31.49 14.72
C ASN A 368 5.79 -30.43 13.70
N ILE A 369 4.83 -29.56 14.07
CA ILE A 369 4.37 -28.48 13.20
C ILE A 369 4.97 -27.14 13.65
N TYR A 370 5.27 -26.28 12.68
CA TYR A 370 5.80 -24.94 12.91
C TYR A 370 5.27 -23.97 11.86
N ILE A 371 5.29 -22.68 12.18
CA ILE A 371 4.96 -21.62 11.22
C ILE A 371 6.20 -21.36 10.38
N SER A 372 6.11 -21.65 9.08
CA SER A 372 7.23 -21.48 8.14
C SER A 372 7.26 -20.10 7.50
N ALA A 373 6.10 -19.48 7.29
CA ALA A 373 5.99 -18.15 6.70
C ALA A 373 4.79 -17.37 7.25
N ILE A 374 4.91 -16.04 7.27
CA ILE A 374 3.89 -15.10 7.75
C ILE A 374 3.73 -13.98 6.70
N ASP A 375 2.49 -13.65 6.34
CA ASP A 375 2.15 -12.52 5.48
C ASP A 375 1.07 -11.66 6.13
N PHE A 376 1.50 -10.60 6.81
CA PHE A 376 0.65 -9.59 7.47
C PHE A 376 0.61 -8.25 6.71
N GLY A 377 1.24 -8.16 5.53
CA GLY A 377 1.36 -6.89 4.80
C GLY A 377 2.34 -5.88 5.42
N LEU A 378 3.20 -6.31 6.35
CA LEU A 378 4.13 -5.43 7.10
C LEU A 378 5.49 -5.21 6.43
N LYS A 379 5.73 -5.78 5.24
CA LYS A 379 7.07 -5.84 4.63
C LYS A 379 7.76 -4.49 4.50
N ASN A 380 7.04 -3.46 4.05
CA ASN A 380 7.62 -2.12 3.84
C ASN A 380 7.90 -1.42 5.17
N ALA A 381 7.00 -1.53 6.15
CA ALA A 381 7.17 -0.94 7.48
C ALA A 381 8.34 -1.59 8.24
N LEU A 382 8.44 -2.92 8.20
CA LEU A 382 9.56 -3.64 8.81
C LEU A 382 10.89 -3.32 8.12
N PHE A 383 10.89 -3.08 6.80
CA PHE A 383 12.09 -2.68 6.08
C PHE A 383 12.60 -1.31 6.56
N ASP A 384 11.70 -0.33 6.73
CA ASP A 384 12.05 1.01 7.23
C ASP A 384 12.61 0.95 8.66
N GLU A 385 11.93 0.22 9.56
CA GLU A 385 12.40 0.01 10.93
C GLU A 385 13.76 -0.70 10.98
N SER A 386 13.94 -1.75 10.16
CA SER A 386 15.19 -2.51 10.08
C SER A 386 16.35 -1.68 9.54
N LEU A 387 16.11 -0.81 8.55
CA LEU A 387 17.15 0.05 7.98
C LEU A 387 17.68 1.05 9.02
N ILE A 388 16.80 1.59 9.86
CA ILE A 388 17.19 2.46 10.98
C ILE A 388 17.95 1.67 12.04
N HIS A 389 17.47 0.48 12.41
CA HIS A 389 18.16 -0.38 13.38
C HIS A 389 19.58 -0.77 12.91
N ASP A 390 19.73 -1.11 11.63
CA ASP A 390 21.01 -1.51 11.04
C ASP A 390 21.96 -0.33 10.77
N THR A 391 21.51 0.91 10.92
CA THR A 391 22.37 2.11 10.77
C THR A 391 23.54 2.10 11.76
N TRP A 392 23.38 1.49 12.95
CA TRP A 392 24.49 1.28 13.89
C TRP A 392 25.61 0.40 13.31
N LEU A 393 25.28 -0.63 12.54
CA LEU A 393 26.29 -1.50 11.90
C LEU A 393 27.12 -0.71 10.90
N ILE A 394 26.47 0.19 10.15
CA ILE A 394 27.16 1.12 9.24
C ILE A 394 28.10 2.04 10.04
N ALA A 395 27.63 2.58 11.18
CA ALA A 395 28.46 3.40 12.05
C ALA A 395 29.67 2.65 12.61
N MET A 396 29.51 1.39 13.01
CA MET A 396 30.61 0.52 13.45
C MET A 396 31.64 0.27 12.35
N GLY A 397 31.19 0.01 11.12
CA GLY A 397 32.07 -0.10 9.95
C GLY A 397 32.85 1.18 9.68
N ALA A 398 32.18 2.34 9.74
CA ALA A 398 32.84 3.63 9.59
C ALA A 398 33.88 3.89 10.70
N LEU A 399 33.54 3.62 11.97
CA LEU A 399 34.46 3.75 13.09
C LEU A 399 35.69 2.86 12.95
N PHE A 400 35.53 1.65 12.41
CA PHE A 400 36.65 0.75 12.14
C PHE A 400 37.61 1.34 11.10
N VAL A 401 37.10 1.84 9.97
CA VAL A 401 37.93 2.51 8.94
C VAL A 401 38.65 3.72 9.53
N LEU A 402 37.96 4.53 10.34
CA LEU A 402 38.56 5.67 11.01
C LEU A 402 39.63 5.28 12.04
N GLY A 403 39.43 4.16 12.74
CA GLY A 403 40.43 3.57 13.63
C GLY A 403 41.69 3.13 12.88
N CYS A 404 41.53 2.39 11.78
CA CYS A 404 42.65 2.04 10.89
C CYS A 404 43.35 3.29 10.35
N MET A 405 42.58 4.32 10.00
CA MET A 405 43.11 5.56 9.49
C MET A 405 43.94 6.31 10.53
N TRP A 406 43.48 6.33 11.78
CA TRP A 406 44.18 6.96 12.88
C TRP A 406 45.48 6.24 13.22
N LEU A 407 45.46 4.90 13.23
CA LEU A 407 46.67 4.10 13.42
C LEU A 407 47.70 4.33 12.31
N TYR A 408 47.27 4.49 11.06
CA TYR A 408 48.17 4.73 9.93
C TYR A 408 48.77 6.15 9.94
N THR A 409 47.93 7.17 10.11
CA THR A 409 48.36 8.58 10.03
C THR A 409 49.14 9.03 11.27
N GLY A 410 48.95 8.38 12.42
CA GLY A 410 49.62 8.71 13.69
C GLY A 410 49.23 10.07 14.27
N SER A 411 48.24 10.76 13.69
CA SER A 411 47.79 12.08 14.09
C SER A 411 46.27 12.18 14.08
N LEU A 412 45.69 12.41 15.26
CA LEU A 412 44.23 12.60 15.44
C LEU A 412 43.70 13.81 14.65
N PHE A 413 44.53 14.84 14.45
CA PHE A 413 44.10 16.05 13.75
C PHE A 413 43.82 15.78 12.28
N ILE A 414 44.66 14.99 11.61
CA ILE A 414 44.50 14.67 10.19
C ILE A 414 43.24 13.83 10.01
N THR A 415 43.03 12.83 10.87
CA THR A 415 41.84 11.97 10.78
C THR A 415 40.54 12.72 11.03
N LEU A 416 40.51 13.65 11.99
CA LEU A 416 39.33 14.48 12.24
C LEU A 416 39.05 15.41 11.05
N MET A 417 40.08 16.01 10.46
CA MET A 417 39.92 16.87 9.28
C MET A 417 39.45 16.10 8.05
N THR A 418 39.88 14.86 7.86
CA THR A 418 39.40 14.02 6.75
C THR A 418 37.96 13.56 6.95
N ILE A 419 37.54 13.25 8.18
CA ILE A 419 36.12 12.98 8.49
C ILE A 419 35.26 14.18 8.13
N VAL A 420 35.66 15.38 8.58
CA VAL A 420 34.94 16.62 8.28
C VAL A 420 34.91 16.89 6.77
N ALA A 421 36.00 16.62 6.06
CA ALA A 421 36.06 16.77 4.61
C ALA A 421 35.09 15.83 3.88
N ILE A 422 35.00 14.56 4.30
CA ILE A 422 34.05 13.58 3.74
C ILE A 422 32.61 13.98 4.07
N ALA A 423 32.33 14.45 5.28
CA ALA A 423 31.00 14.93 5.66
C ALA A 423 30.58 16.16 4.84
N PHE A 424 31.49 17.12 4.65
CA PHE A 424 31.24 18.31 3.83
C PHE A 424 31.07 17.96 2.35
N SER A 425 31.81 16.99 1.81
CA SER A 425 31.63 16.57 0.41
C SER A 425 30.25 15.96 0.18
N LEU A 426 29.79 15.09 1.09
CA LEU A 426 28.43 14.53 1.05
C LEU A 426 27.35 15.61 1.20
N GLY A 427 27.54 16.57 2.12
CA GLY A 427 26.62 17.68 2.33
C GLY A 427 26.50 18.60 1.11
N ILE A 428 27.63 18.97 0.49
CA ILE A 428 27.64 19.77 -0.74
C ILE A 428 27.00 18.98 -1.89
N ALA A 429 27.30 17.69 -2.02
CA ALA A 429 26.68 16.84 -3.03
C ALA A 429 25.15 16.79 -2.86
N TYR A 430 24.65 16.69 -1.63
CA TYR A 430 23.21 16.73 -1.35
C TYR A 430 22.58 18.10 -1.66
N PHE A 431 23.27 19.20 -1.36
CA PHE A 431 22.83 20.55 -1.75
C PHE A 431 22.71 20.69 -3.27
N ILE A 432 23.72 20.24 -4.03
CA ILE A 432 23.69 20.25 -5.50
C ILE A 432 22.55 19.37 -6.01
N TYR A 433 22.41 18.15 -5.47
CA TYR A 433 21.38 17.19 -5.86
C TYR A 433 19.97 17.73 -5.69
N SER A 434 19.71 18.39 -4.57
CA SER A 434 18.35 18.76 -4.17
C SER A 434 17.94 20.17 -4.61
N LEU A 435 18.84 21.16 -4.54
CA LEU A 435 18.52 22.56 -4.85
C LEU A 435 18.98 23.01 -6.23
N ILE A 436 20.14 22.54 -6.71
CA ILE A 436 20.63 22.95 -8.03
C ILE A 436 19.99 22.09 -9.12
N LEU A 437 19.94 20.77 -8.91
CA LEU A 437 19.36 19.84 -9.87
C LEU A 437 17.84 19.62 -9.66
N GLU A 438 17.26 20.17 -8.58
CA GLU A 438 15.83 20.08 -8.25
C GLU A 438 15.28 18.64 -8.25
N LEU A 439 16.09 17.67 -7.82
CA LEU A 439 15.68 16.28 -7.75
C LEU A 439 14.90 16.03 -6.45
N HIS A 440 13.56 16.02 -6.55
CA HIS A 440 12.67 15.82 -5.41
C HIS A 440 12.69 14.39 -4.83
N PHE A 441 13.06 13.39 -5.62
CA PHE A 441 13.04 11.99 -5.20
C PHE A 441 14.44 11.52 -4.78
N PHE A 442 14.60 11.13 -3.51
CA PHE A 442 15.87 10.62 -2.98
C PHE A 442 15.74 9.12 -2.63
N PRO A 443 16.26 8.20 -3.47
CA PRO A 443 16.17 6.76 -3.21
C PRO A 443 17.10 6.32 -2.07
N PHE A 444 16.71 5.28 -1.33
CA PHE A 444 17.52 4.72 -0.24
C PHE A 444 18.90 4.23 -0.72
N MET A 445 19.03 3.84 -1.99
CA MET A 445 20.30 3.46 -2.62
C MET A 445 21.36 4.56 -2.52
N ASN A 446 20.98 5.84 -2.47
CA ASN A 446 21.92 6.94 -2.28
C ASN A 446 22.58 6.91 -0.90
N VAL A 447 21.97 6.29 0.12
CA VAL A 447 22.60 6.09 1.42
C VAL A 447 23.84 5.21 1.31
N LEU A 448 23.86 4.23 0.39
CA LEU A 448 25.04 3.40 0.13
C LEU A 448 26.22 4.21 -0.41
N ALA A 449 25.97 5.32 -1.11
CA ALA A 449 27.03 6.21 -1.58
C ALA A 449 27.84 6.82 -0.41
N SER A 450 27.23 7.01 0.76
CA SER A 450 27.94 7.47 1.95
C SER A 450 28.99 6.46 2.42
N ILE A 451 28.66 5.16 2.38
CA ILE A 451 29.57 4.07 2.75
C ILE A 451 30.74 4.02 1.77
N VAL A 452 30.46 4.12 0.48
CA VAL A 452 31.48 4.14 -0.58
C VAL A 452 32.38 5.36 -0.45
N ALA A 453 31.82 6.53 -0.15
CA ALA A 453 32.58 7.78 0.02
C ALA A 453 33.56 7.72 1.19
N VAL A 454 33.22 7.05 2.29
CA VAL A 454 34.14 6.85 3.42
C VAL A 454 35.35 6.02 3.03
N GLY A 455 35.15 4.94 2.26
CA GLY A 455 36.23 4.09 1.78
C GLY A 455 37.19 4.84 0.84
N ILE A 456 36.63 5.46 -0.22
CA ILE A 456 37.43 6.20 -1.20
C ILE A 456 38.13 7.41 -0.57
N GLY A 457 37.43 8.14 0.31
CA GLY A 457 38.00 9.30 0.99
C GLY A 457 39.16 8.96 1.94
N ALA A 458 39.15 7.77 2.54
CA ALA A 458 40.26 7.31 3.39
C ALA A 458 41.51 6.97 2.56
N ASP A 459 41.34 6.36 1.38
CA ASP A 459 42.44 5.98 0.50
C ASP A 459 43.25 7.19 0.01
N ASP A 460 42.58 8.26 -0.41
CA ASP A 460 43.23 9.51 -0.85
C ASP A 460 44.08 10.12 0.28
N ALA A 461 43.58 10.07 1.51
CA ALA A 461 44.30 10.57 2.66
C ALA A 461 45.54 9.73 3.00
N PHE A 462 45.49 8.41 2.79
CA PHE A 462 46.66 7.53 2.94
C PHE A 462 47.75 7.85 1.93
N ILE A 463 47.38 8.00 0.65
CA ILE A 463 48.33 8.35 -0.41
C ILE A 463 48.97 9.70 -0.11
N LEU A 464 48.18 10.72 0.25
CA LEU A 464 48.68 12.06 0.56
C LEU A 464 49.65 12.05 1.74
N CYS A 465 49.31 11.36 2.83
CA CYS A 465 50.17 11.26 4.00
C CYS A 465 51.48 10.53 3.68
N LYS A 466 51.44 9.48 2.86
CA LYS A 466 52.63 8.72 2.48
C LYS A 466 53.58 9.55 1.63
N VAL A 467 53.05 10.22 0.59
CA VAL A 467 53.83 11.11 -0.28
C VAL A 467 54.47 12.22 0.56
N TRP A 468 53.68 12.86 1.45
CA TRP A 468 54.19 13.92 2.32
C TRP A 468 55.36 13.46 3.21
N GLN A 469 55.25 12.27 3.81
CA GLN A 469 56.32 11.69 4.63
C GLN A 469 57.59 11.37 3.81
N CYS A 470 57.43 10.79 2.62
CA CYS A 470 58.55 10.47 1.72
C CYS A 470 59.29 11.75 1.29
N THR A 471 58.57 12.77 0.82
CA THR A 471 59.16 14.04 0.39
C THR A 471 59.88 14.75 1.53
N LYS A 472 59.31 14.71 2.75
CA LYS A 472 59.94 15.28 3.95
C LYS A 472 61.23 14.54 4.33
N ALA A 473 61.29 13.22 4.15
CA ALA A 473 62.47 12.43 4.46
C ALA A 473 63.62 12.67 3.47
N GLU A 474 63.32 12.90 2.19
CA GLU A 474 64.33 13.19 1.16
C GLU A 474 64.87 14.64 1.24
N ASN A 475 64.06 15.59 1.72
CA ASN A 475 64.34 17.02 1.64
C ASN A 475 64.32 17.74 3.00
N CYS A 476 65.31 17.46 3.86
CA CYS A 476 65.40 18.00 5.23
C CYS A 476 65.49 19.55 5.35
N ASN A 477 65.85 20.28 4.28
CA ASN A 477 66.11 21.73 4.31
C ASN A 477 65.16 22.58 3.43
N LEU A 478 63.99 22.07 3.04
CA LEU A 478 63.05 22.81 2.18
C LEU A 478 62.05 23.67 2.97
N THR A 479 61.79 24.88 2.47
CA THR A 479 60.72 25.76 2.94
C THR A 479 59.34 25.16 2.59
N LEU A 480 58.32 25.39 3.43
CA LEU A 480 56.95 24.86 3.28
C LEU A 480 56.39 25.07 1.86
N ASN A 481 56.66 26.21 1.23
CA ASN A 481 56.20 26.54 -0.13
C ASN A 481 56.78 25.60 -1.20
N ARG A 482 58.03 25.15 -1.06
CA ARG A 482 58.63 24.18 -1.99
C ARG A 482 58.14 22.76 -1.72
N LEU A 483 57.79 22.44 -0.48
CA LEU A 483 57.31 21.10 -0.10
C LEU A 483 55.87 20.85 -0.56
N VAL A 484 55.05 21.90 -0.67
CA VAL A 484 53.68 21.85 -1.23
C VAL A 484 53.68 21.87 -2.78
N GLN A 485 54.79 22.23 -3.42
CA GLN A 485 54.90 22.37 -4.88
C GLN A 485 55.30 21.07 -5.61
N ILE A 486 55.80 20.09 -4.87
CA ILE A 486 56.12 18.73 -5.33
C ILE A 486 54.91 17.86 -5.06
#